data_AF-A0A2M8CWF5-F1
#
_entry.id   AF-A0A2M8CWF5-F1
#
_cell.length_a   1.000
_cell.length_b   1.000
_cell.length_c   1.000
_cell.angle_alpha   90.00
_cell.angle_beta   90.00
_cell.angle_gamma   90.00
#
_symmetry.space_group_name_H-M   'P 1'
#
loop_
_entity.id
_entity.type
_entity.pdbx_description
1 polymer ?
#
loop_
_entity_poly.entity_id
_entity_poly.type
_entity_poly.pdbx_seq_one_letter_code
_entity_poly.pdbx_strand_id
1 'polypeptide(L)'
;MKKFTLTEDGTLLFRTDPTNPLPGKPVGRIIKGDALLQPDIDITDSGIDTGNVKEWLALHINETLPSLALLKDEEEIQEPARNIANKIYESLGILPRAELEDDIAALDETGRAALRQRKIRLGLLLVFLPLLNKPAAVRLRALLWNLWKNKELPAFVPNDGVTSISIADKDNIDPLYFRAIGYPVYGSRAIRVDMLDRLISAVYDNANKGVFQARHEMAEWLGCPIPDLYTVLEAMGHKKIHDPADDITVGTETREEPKETIISESGTSAPVAETENSPTENPPPAQTKKPELATFRLRKGNAYGKSQHRKTPEAANAPPKKLFQKPHKKKDDKPREKPERIMSAVSKKKIEDSPFAALKDLKILSKE
;
A
#
# COMPACT_ATOMS: atom_id res chain seq x y z
N MET A 1 -14.70 -14.03 24.33
CA MET A 1 -13.57 -14.95 24.07
C MET A 1 -13.97 -15.90 22.96
N LYS A 2 -13.20 -16.00 21.87
CA LYS A 2 -13.57 -16.72 20.64
C LYS A 2 -13.58 -18.24 20.91
N LYS A 3 -14.77 -18.84 20.95
CA LYS A 3 -14.96 -20.29 21.09
C LYS A 3 -14.63 -21.06 19.80
N PHE A 4 -14.62 -20.36 18.67
CA PHE A 4 -14.32 -20.93 17.36
C PHE A 4 -13.07 -20.28 16.76
N THR A 5 -12.34 -21.06 15.95
CA THR A 5 -11.19 -20.60 15.17
C THR A 5 -11.22 -21.24 13.78
N LEU A 6 -10.80 -20.48 12.76
CA LEU A 6 -10.71 -20.94 11.37
C LEU A 6 -9.24 -21.21 11.01
N THR A 7 -8.98 -22.36 10.42
CA THR A 7 -7.66 -22.75 9.89
C THR A 7 -7.53 -22.38 8.41
N GLU A 8 -6.30 -22.32 7.90
CA GLU A 8 -6.01 -22.00 6.49
C GLU A 8 -6.54 -23.07 5.51
N ASP A 9 -6.72 -24.29 5.99
CA ASP A 9 -7.31 -25.40 5.23
C ASP A 9 -8.85 -25.34 5.19
N GLY A 10 -9.46 -24.30 5.75
CA GLY A 10 -10.92 -24.13 5.81
C GLY A 10 -11.60 -24.97 6.90
N THR A 11 -10.86 -25.58 7.82
CA THR A 11 -11.45 -26.35 8.92
C THR A 11 -11.81 -25.44 10.10
N LEU A 12 -13.02 -25.63 10.62
CA LEU A 12 -13.54 -24.95 11.81
C LEU A 12 -13.19 -25.77 13.04
N LEU A 13 -12.52 -25.12 14.00
CA LEU A 13 -12.18 -25.73 15.28
C LEU A 13 -12.97 -25.07 16.40
N PHE A 14 -13.51 -25.87 17.31
CA PHE A 14 -14.20 -25.43 18.51
C PHE A 14 -13.36 -25.71 19.76
N ARG A 15 -13.28 -24.73 20.64
CA ARG A 15 -12.58 -24.81 21.92
C ARG A 15 -13.57 -24.64 23.06
N THR A 16 -13.69 -25.68 23.90
CA THR A 16 -14.54 -25.68 25.09
C THR A 16 -14.05 -24.69 26.14
N ASP A 17 -12.75 -24.70 26.43
CA ASP A 17 -12.12 -23.82 27.42
C ASP A 17 -11.21 -22.77 26.75
N PRO A 18 -11.50 -21.47 26.85
CA PRO A 18 -10.76 -20.44 26.13
C PRO A 18 -9.28 -20.32 26.58
N THR A 19 -8.96 -20.76 27.79
CA THR A 19 -7.61 -20.70 28.40
C THR A 19 -6.69 -21.83 27.92
N ASN A 20 -7.23 -22.86 27.26
CA ASN A 20 -6.43 -24.00 26.81
C ASN A 20 -5.53 -23.58 25.62
N PRO A 21 -4.20 -23.80 25.67
CA PRO A 21 -3.30 -23.48 24.56
C PRO A 21 -3.46 -24.41 23.35
N LEU A 22 -4.08 -25.58 23.50
CA LEU A 22 -4.22 -26.57 22.44
C LEU A 22 -5.19 -26.11 21.33
N PRO A 23 -4.95 -26.50 20.07
CA PRO A 23 -5.91 -26.29 18.99
C PRO A 23 -7.26 -26.93 19.35
N GLY A 24 -8.35 -26.26 19.00
CA GLY A 24 -9.71 -26.76 19.24
C GLY A 24 -9.98 -28.08 18.51
N LYS A 25 -11.07 -28.75 18.86
CA LYS A 25 -11.53 -29.95 18.15
C LYS A 25 -12.15 -29.55 16.80
N PRO A 26 -11.92 -30.29 15.72
CA PRO A 26 -12.55 -30.02 14.43
C PRO A 26 -14.05 -30.32 14.49
N VAL A 27 -14.86 -29.39 14.00
CA VAL A 27 -16.32 -29.47 14.10
C VAL A 27 -17.04 -29.34 12.76
N GLY A 28 -16.33 -28.88 11.73
CA GLY A 28 -16.86 -28.73 10.39
C GLY A 28 -15.84 -28.07 9.46
N ARG A 29 -16.28 -27.78 8.24
CA ARG A 29 -15.50 -27.07 7.23
C ARG A 29 -16.35 -25.98 6.58
N ILE A 30 -15.67 -24.95 6.12
CA ILE A 30 -16.31 -23.96 5.24
C ILE A 30 -16.45 -24.56 3.85
N ILE A 31 -17.56 -24.23 3.21
CA ILE A 31 -17.87 -24.60 1.83
C ILE A 31 -18.20 -23.32 1.05
N LYS A 32 -18.19 -23.42 -0.28
CA LYS A 32 -18.60 -22.31 -1.14
C LYS A 32 -20.05 -21.94 -0.84
N GLY A 33 -20.27 -20.68 -0.45
CA GLY A 33 -21.61 -20.11 -0.25
C GLY A 33 -22.07 -19.30 -1.47
N ASP A 34 -23.08 -18.46 -1.25
CA ASP A 34 -23.75 -17.69 -2.32
C ASP A 34 -22.92 -16.52 -2.85
N ALA A 35 -22.03 -15.96 -2.02
CA ALA A 35 -21.15 -14.85 -2.39
C ALA A 35 -19.71 -15.07 -1.90
N LEU A 36 -18.76 -14.38 -2.55
CA LEU A 36 -17.32 -14.48 -2.27
C LEU A 36 -16.95 -14.23 -0.79
N LEU A 37 -17.66 -13.33 -0.13
CA LEU A 37 -17.46 -12.96 1.29
C LEU A 37 -18.51 -13.57 2.23
N GLN A 38 -19.34 -14.47 1.71
CA GLN A 38 -20.37 -15.22 2.46
C GLN A 38 -20.21 -16.71 2.19
N PRO A 39 -19.15 -17.35 2.70
CA PRO A 39 -19.00 -18.80 2.66
C PRO A 39 -20.11 -19.47 3.48
N ASP A 40 -20.51 -20.68 3.08
CA ASP A 40 -21.42 -21.50 3.85
C ASP A 40 -20.62 -22.53 4.68
N ILE A 41 -21.30 -23.28 5.54
CA ILE A 41 -20.66 -24.16 6.54
C ILE A 41 -21.27 -25.55 6.48
N ASP A 42 -20.39 -26.55 6.41
CA ASP A 42 -20.74 -27.96 6.58
C ASP A 42 -20.26 -28.44 7.97
N ILE A 43 -21.20 -28.72 8.86
CA ILE A 43 -20.92 -29.13 10.25
C ILE A 43 -21.04 -30.64 10.38
N THR A 44 -19.98 -31.27 10.86
CA THR A 44 -19.94 -32.73 11.07
C THR A 44 -20.39 -33.13 12.48
N ASP A 45 -20.25 -32.23 13.46
CA ASP A 45 -20.64 -32.48 14.85
C ASP A 45 -22.07 -31.99 15.14
N SER A 46 -22.99 -32.93 15.37
CA SER A 46 -24.40 -32.66 15.66
C SER A 46 -24.64 -31.91 16.98
N GLY A 47 -23.64 -31.83 17.87
CA GLY A 47 -23.75 -31.12 19.15
C GLY A 47 -23.59 -29.60 19.04
N ILE A 48 -23.29 -29.07 17.85
CA ILE A 48 -22.99 -27.65 17.65
C ILE A 48 -24.10 -26.97 16.86
N ASP A 49 -24.58 -25.85 17.38
CA ASP A 49 -25.58 -25.03 16.72
C ASP A 49 -24.99 -24.33 15.48
N THR A 50 -25.44 -24.76 14.29
CA THR A 50 -25.06 -24.19 13.00
C THR A 50 -25.31 -22.69 12.89
N GLY A 51 -26.37 -22.16 13.49
CA GLY A 51 -26.70 -20.73 13.44
C GLY A 51 -25.63 -19.87 14.09
N ASN A 52 -25.22 -20.26 15.30
CA ASN A 52 -24.16 -19.60 16.06
C ASN A 52 -22.81 -19.63 15.31
N VAL A 53 -22.48 -20.74 14.62
CA VAL A 53 -21.24 -20.82 13.84
C VAL A 53 -21.29 -19.90 12.61
N LYS A 54 -22.43 -19.82 11.92
CA LYS A 54 -22.62 -18.91 10.77
C LYS A 54 -22.50 -17.44 11.20
N GLU A 55 -23.14 -17.06 12.30
CA GLU A 55 -23.02 -15.71 12.88
C GLU A 55 -21.57 -15.40 13.27
N TRP A 56 -20.91 -16.33 13.96
CA TRP A 56 -19.50 -16.19 14.30
C TRP A 56 -18.61 -16.04 13.07
N LEU A 57 -18.84 -16.82 12.00
CA LEU A 57 -18.04 -16.75 10.78
C LEU A 57 -18.21 -15.40 10.08
N ALA A 58 -19.44 -14.89 9.99
CA ALA A 58 -19.72 -13.57 9.46
C ALA A 58 -19.01 -12.46 10.27
N LEU A 59 -19.07 -12.54 11.60
CA LEU A 59 -18.33 -11.62 12.48
C LEU A 59 -16.82 -11.76 12.32
N HIS A 60 -16.29 -12.99 12.23
CA HIS A 60 -14.87 -13.25 12.05
C HIS A 60 -14.34 -12.66 10.74
N ILE A 61 -15.10 -12.78 9.65
CA ILE A 61 -14.76 -12.18 8.35
C ILE A 61 -14.78 -10.66 8.46
N ASN A 62 -15.81 -10.06 9.05
CA ASN A 62 -15.92 -8.61 9.21
C ASN A 62 -14.81 -8.03 10.12
N GLU A 63 -14.45 -8.71 11.22
CA GLU A 63 -13.36 -8.30 12.11
C GLU A 63 -11.98 -8.41 11.44
N THR A 64 -11.79 -9.42 10.59
CA THR A 64 -10.51 -9.66 9.91
C THR A 64 -10.35 -8.78 8.66
N LEU A 65 -11.46 -8.47 7.98
CA LEU A 65 -11.54 -7.63 6.78
C LEU A 65 -12.37 -6.36 7.04
N PRO A 66 -12.03 -5.54 8.05
CA PRO A 66 -12.87 -4.42 8.47
C PRO A 66 -13.07 -3.40 7.34
N SER A 67 -12.06 -3.23 6.48
CA SER A 67 -12.17 -2.30 5.34
C SER A 67 -13.14 -2.73 4.26
N LEU A 68 -13.40 -4.03 4.11
CA LEU A 68 -14.44 -4.52 3.19
C LEU A 68 -15.82 -4.42 3.82
N ALA A 69 -15.93 -4.62 5.13
CA ALA A 69 -17.18 -4.42 5.86
C ALA A 69 -17.68 -2.97 5.76
N LEU A 70 -16.77 -1.98 5.83
CA LEU A 70 -17.10 -0.55 5.65
C LEU A 70 -17.67 -0.19 4.26
N LEU A 71 -17.53 -1.06 3.26
CA LEU A 71 -18.08 -0.82 1.93
C LEU A 71 -19.54 -1.27 1.81
N LYS A 72 -20.04 -2.11 2.73
CA LYS A 72 -21.44 -2.58 2.72
C LYS A 72 -22.45 -1.51 3.14
N ASP A 73 -22.00 -0.46 3.83
CA ASP A 73 -22.86 0.65 4.24
C ASP A 73 -23.12 1.58 3.04
N GLU A 74 -23.95 1.08 2.11
CA GLU A 74 -24.26 1.68 0.81
C GLU A 74 -25.22 2.87 0.89
N GLU A 75 -26.06 2.96 1.92
CA GLU A 75 -27.12 3.98 2.02
C GLU A 75 -26.58 5.43 2.11
N GLU A 76 -25.32 5.60 2.51
CA GLU A 76 -24.68 6.92 2.60
C GLU A 76 -23.89 7.33 1.34
N ILE A 77 -23.81 6.49 0.30
CA ILE A 77 -22.96 6.74 -0.87
C ILE A 77 -23.80 7.03 -2.11
N GLN A 78 -23.57 8.18 -2.70
CA GLN A 78 -24.15 8.54 -4.00
C GLN A 78 -23.34 7.95 -5.16
N GLU A 79 -24.00 7.73 -6.30
CA GLU A 79 -23.30 7.45 -7.55
C GLU A 79 -22.44 8.65 -7.97
N PRO A 80 -21.24 8.46 -8.54
CA PRO A 80 -20.61 7.19 -8.97
C PRO A 80 -19.73 6.52 -7.90
N ALA A 81 -19.62 7.10 -6.70
CA ALA A 81 -18.78 6.56 -5.62
C ALA A 81 -19.26 5.18 -5.14
N ARG A 82 -20.57 4.94 -5.17
CA ARG A 82 -21.17 3.66 -4.80
C ARG A 82 -20.76 2.55 -5.76
N ASN A 83 -20.83 2.79 -7.08
CA ASN A 83 -20.34 1.83 -8.08
C ASN A 83 -18.86 1.44 -7.84
N ILE A 84 -18.00 2.43 -7.55
CA ILE A 84 -16.59 2.18 -7.24
C ILE A 84 -16.45 1.30 -5.99
N ALA A 85 -17.19 1.60 -4.91
CA ALA A 85 -17.15 0.82 -3.68
C ALA A 85 -17.60 -0.63 -3.91
N ASN A 86 -18.66 -0.85 -4.68
CA ASN A 86 -19.20 -2.18 -4.97
C ASN A 86 -18.22 -3.01 -5.81
N LYS A 87 -17.65 -2.42 -6.87
CA LYS A 87 -16.62 -3.10 -7.68
C LYS A 87 -15.37 -3.47 -6.87
N ILE A 88 -14.95 -2.61 -5.94
CA ILE A 88 -13.82 -2.90 -5.03
C ILE A 88 -14.19 -4.00 -4.03
N TYR A 89 -15.43 -4.01 -3.53
CA TYR A 89 -15.93 -5.03 -2.62
C TYR A 89 -15.92 -6.43 -3.29
N GLU A 90 -16.43 -6.51 -4.52
CA GLU A 90 -16.44 -7.73 -5.33
C GLU A 90 -15.04 -8.23 -5.69
N SER A 91 -14.06 -7.33 -5.82
CA SER A 91 -12.69 -7.66 -6.20
C SER A 91 -11.74 -7.96 -5.03
N LEU A 92 -12.28 -8.17 -3.81
CA LEU A 92 -11.53 -8.36 -2.56
C LEU A 92 -10.58 -7.20 -2.23
N GLY A 93 -10.99 -5.99 -2.63
CA GLY A 93 -10.40 -4.73 -2.20
C GLY A 93 -9.34 -4.16 -3.13
N ILE A 94 -9.12 -4.74 -4.32
CA ILE A 94 -8.12 -4.27 -5.28
C ILE A 94 -8.64 -4.39 -6.71
N LEU A 95 -8.58 -3.30 -7.46
CA LEU A 95 -9.01 -3.26 -8.87
C LEU A 95 -8.08 -2.38 -9.71
N PRO A 96 -7.83 -2.71 -10.99
CA PRO A 96 -7.14 -1.80 -11.89
C PRO A 96 -7.92 -0.50 -12.06
N ARG A 97 -7.21 0.63 -11.98
CA ARG A 97 -7.81 1.96 -12.16
C ARG A 97 -8.48 2.09 -13.54
N ALA A 98 -7.96 1.42 -14.56
CA ALA A 98 -8.51 1.41 -15.91
C ALA A 98 -9.96 0.91 -15.97
N GLU A 99 -10.36 -0.02 -15.09
CA GLU A 99 -11.74 -0.55 -15.03
C GLU A 99 -12.73 0.43 -14.36
N LEU A 100 -12.20 1.52 -13.78
CA LEU A 100 -12.94 2.55 -13.06
C LEU A 100 -12.76 3.93 -13.68
N GLU A 101 -12.19 4.04 -14.87
CA GLU A 101 -11.79 5.34 -15.45
C GLU A 101 -13.00 6.27 -15.62
N ASP A 102 -14.11 5.75 -16.14
CA ASP A 102 -15.36 6.49 -16.33
C ASP A 102 -15.97 6.96 -14.99
N ASP A 103 -16.04 6.05 -14.01
CA ASP A 103 -16.60 6.35 -12.68
C ASP A 103 -15.74 7.39 -11.95
N ILE A 104 -14.41 7.29 -12.07
CA ILE A 104 -13.46 8.24 -11.46
C ILE A 104 -13.53 9.61 -12.15
N ALA A 105 -13.77 9.65 -13.46
CA ALA A 105 -13.93 10.88 -14.22
C ALA A 105 -15.22 11.62 -13.85
N ALA A 106 -16.31 10.88 -13.58
CA ALA A 106 -17.59 11.42 -13.15
C ALA A 106 -17.62 11.85 -11.67
N LEU A 107 -16.60 11.50 -10.89
CA LEU A 107 -16.56 11.74 -9.45
C LEU A 107 -16.39 13.22 -9.09
N ASP A 108 -17.27 13.72 -8.22
CA ASP A 108 -17.24 15.06 -7.64
C ASP A 108 -16.47 15.10 -6.30
N GLU A 109 -16.50 16.23 -5.59
CA GLU A 109 -15.76 16.40 -4.34
C GLU A 109 -16.36 15.58 -3.19
N THR A 110 -17.69 15.51 -3.10
CA THR A 110 -18.43 14.74 -2.11
C THR A 110 -18.19 13.25 -2.30
N GLY A 111 -18.27 12.73 -3.54
CA GLY A 111 -17.92 11.34 -3.86
C GLY A 111 -16.48 11.00 -3.52
N ARG A 112 -15.52 11.89 -3.82
CA ARG A 112 -14.12 11.72 -3.40
C ARG A 112 -13.97 11.69 -1.88
N ALA A 113 -14.69 12.53 -1.14
CA ALA A 113 -14.67 12.52 0.32
C ALA A 113 -15.25 11.21 0.89
N ALA A 114 -16.35 10.71 0.33
CA ALA A 114 -16.98 9.45 0.73
C ALA A 114 -16.04 8.24 0.55
N LEU A 115 -15.31 8.18 -0.57
CA LEU A 115 -14.31 7.12 -0.81
C LEU A 115 -13.14 7.20 0.19
N ARG A 116 -12.67 8.42 0.53
CA ARG A 116 -11.59 8.60 1.52
C ARG A 116 -12.02 8.19 2.93
N GLN A 117 -13.26 8.48 3.33
CA GLN A 117 -13.81 8.05 4.61
C GLN A 117 -13.79 6.52 4.74
N ARG A 118 -14.11 5.83 3.63
CA ARG A 118 -14.07 4.35 3.50
C ARG A 118 -12.68 3.77 3.26
N LYS A 119 -11.63 4.60 3.35
CA LYS A 119 -10.22 4.20 3.21
C LYS A 119 -9.87 3.63 1.84
N ILE A 120 -10.64 3.94 0.81
CA ILE A 120 -10.29 3.61 -0.58
C ILE A 120 -9.20 4.56 -1.05
N ARG A 121 -8.09 3.99 -1.52
CA ARG A 121 -6.98 4.73 -2.12
C ARG A 121 -7.09 4.66 -3.64
N LEU A 122 -7.28 5.83 -4.26
CA LEU A 122 -7.27 6.01 -5.71
C LEU A 122 -5.81 6.15 -6.21
N GLY A 123 -5.09 5.03 -6.30
CA GLY A 123 -3.72 5.01 -6.83
C GLY A 123 -3.67 5.28 -8.34
N LEU A 124 -2.45 5.40 -8.87
CA LEU A 124 -2.24 5.72 -10.29
C LEU A 124 -2.54 4.54 -11.22
N LEU A 125 -2.13 3.33 -10.85
CA LEU A 125 -2.44 2.11 -11.61
C LEU A 125 -3.57 1.28 -11.00
N LEU A 126 -3.66 1.27 -9.67
CA LEU A 126 -4.60 0.42 -8.93
C LEU A 126 -5.41 1.26 -7.95
N VAL A 127 -6.67 0.89 -7.77
CA VAL A 127 -7.52 1.36 -6.68
C VAL A 127 -7.59 0.25 -5.65
N PHE A 128 -7.28 0.56 -4.39
CA PHE A 128 -7.17 -0.46 -3.35
C PHE A 128 -7.47 0.02 -1.93
N LEU A 129 -7.67 -0.93 -1.02
CA LEU A 129 -7.80 -0.73 0.43
C LEU A 129 -6.47 -1.02 1.15
N PRO A 130 -5.72 -0.01 1.64
CA PRO A 130 -4.39 -0.21 2.20
C PRO A 130 -4.34 -1.13 3.44
N LEU A 131 -5.40 -1.15 4.24
CA LEU A 131 -5.46 -1.92 5.48
C LEU A 131 -5.61 -3.44 5.26
N LEU A 132 -5.93 -3.88 4.04
CA LEU A 132 -6.03 -5.31 3.70
C LEU A 132 -4.67 -5.98 3.51
N ASN A 133 -3.57 -5.23 3.57
CA ASN A 133 -2.21 -5.76 3.47
C ASN A 133 -1.73 -6.50 4.73
N LYS A 134 -2.54 -6.53 5.80
CA LYS A 134 -2.23 -7.28 7.02
C LYS A 134 -2.23 -8.79 6.74
N PRO A 135 -1.29 -9.57 7.31
CA PRO A 135 -1.18 -11.00 7.02
C PRO A 135 -2.48 -11.80 7.24
N ALA A 136 -3.21 -11.54 8.32
CA ALA A 136 -4.49 -12.19 8.58
C ALA A 136 -5.53 -11.91 7.48
N ALA A 137 -5.57 -10.69 6.95
CA ALA A 137 -6.46 -10.31 5.85
C ALA A 137 -6.02 -10.94 4.52
N VAL A 138 -4.71 -11.06 4.27
CA VAL A 138 -4.16 -11.75 3.10
C VAL A 138 -4.55 -13.22 3.12
N ARG A 139 -4.32 -13.92 4.24
CA ARG A 139 -4.65 -15.35 4.41
C ARG A 139 -6.14 -15.62 4.27
N LEU A 140 -6.99 -14.79 4.90
CA LEU A 140 -8.44 -14.97 4.78
C LEU A 140 -8.93 -14.70 3.35
N ARG A 141 -8.42 -13.68 2.66
CA ARG A 141 -8.74 -13.43 1.24
C ARG A 141 -8.29 -14.58 0.35
N ALA A 142 -7.11 -15.14 0.60
CA ALA A 142 -6.59 -16.30 -0.13
C ALA A 142 -7.51 -17.52 0.02
N LEU A 143 -7.93 -17.82 1.24
CA LEU A 143 -8.86 -18.90 1.54
C LEU A 143 -10.23 -18.67 0.89
N LEU A 144 -10.84 -17.49 1.04
CA LEU A 144 -12.16 -17.19 0.48
C LEU A 144 -12.16 -17.21 -1.06
N TRP A 145 -11.10 -16.68 -1.67
CA TRP A 145 -10.98 -16.67 -3.13
C TRP A 145 -10.83 -18.09 -3.71
N ASN A 146 -9.99 -18.93 -3.10
CA ASN A 146 -9.81 -20.31 -3.57
C ASN A 146 -11.07 -21.13 -3.34
N LEU A 147 -11.74 -20.96 -2.19
CA LEU A 147 -13.02 -21.58 -1.92
C LEU A 147 -14.07 -21.19 -2.98
N TRP A 148 -14.16 -19.91 -3.34
CA TRP A 148 -15.09 -19.44 -4.37
C TRP A 148 -14.80 -20.00 -5.77
N LYS A 149 -13.51 -20.13 -6.09
CA LYS A 149 -13.01 -20.67 -7.37
C LYS A 149 -12.89 -22.19 -7.38
N ASN A 150 -13.32 -22.87 -6.31
CA ASN A 150 -13.21 -24.33 -6.15
C ASN A 150 -11.77 -24.84 -6.36
N LYS A 151 -10.77 -24.09 -5.87
CA LYS A 151 -9.36 -24.51 -5.86
C LYS A 151 -9.01 -25.16 -4.52
N GLU A 152 -7.93 -25.93 -4.51
CA GLU A 152 -7.45 -26.65 -3.33
C GLU A 152 -6.98 -25.71 -2.21
N LEU A 153 -7.16 -26.17 -0.96
CA LEU A 153 -6.68 -25.53 0.26
C LEU A 153 -5.63 -26.44 0.93
N PRO A 154 -4.59 -25.91 1.58
CA PRO A 154 -4.35 -24.49 1.84
C PRO A 154 -3.87 -23.74 0.59
N ALA A 155 -4.30 -22.48 0.49
CA ALA A 155 -3.89 -21.59 -0.57
C ALA A 155 -2.43 -21.14 -0.39
N PHE A 156 -1.67 -21.01 -1.48
CA PHE A 156 -0.34 -20.41 -1.41
C PHE A 156 -0.41 -18.92 -1.06
N VAL A 157 0.26 -18.51 0.03
CA VAL A 157 0.31 -17.10 0.46
C VAL A 157 1.77 -16.68 0.65
N PRO A 158 2.18 -15.46 0.24
CA PRO A 158 3.50 -14.95 0.55
C PRO A 158 3.74 -14.87 2.06
N ASN A 159 4.99 -15.10 2.49
CA ASN A 159 5.39 -15.01 3.90
C ASN A 159 5.09 -13.63 4.49
N ASP A 160 4.77 -13.61 5.78
CA ASP A 160 4.40 -12.40 6.51
C ASP A 160 5.51 -11.33 6.43
N GLY A 161 5.14 -10.12 6.02
CA GLY A 161 6.05 -8.97 5.91
C GLY A 161 6.85 -8.88 4.60
N VAL A 162 6.78 -9.88 3.73
CA VAL A 162 7.46 -9.84 2.42
C VAL A 162 6.85 -8.76 1.53
N THR A 163 7.70 -7.94 0.89
CA THR A 163 7.24 -6.86 0.00
C THR A 163 7.03 -7.34 -1.42
N SER A 164 7.82 -8.29 -1.90
CA SER A 164 7.60 -8.94 -3.19
C SER A 164 8.17 -10.35 -3.23
N ILE A 165 7.59 -11.18 -4.09
CA ILE A 165 8.07 -12.54 -4.36
C ILE A 165 8.41 -12.69 -5.84
N SER A 166 9.38 -13.53 -6.13
CA SER A 166 9.70 -13.92 -7.51
C SER A 166 8.67 -14.93 -8.01
N ILE A 167 8.23 -14.73 -9.24
CA ILE A 167 7.36 -15.64 -9.99
C ILE A 167 8.24 -16.29 -11.06
N ALA A 168 8.70 -17.50 -10.78
CA ALA A 168 9.50 -18.28 -11.72
C ALA A 168 8.65 -18.77 -12.90
N ASP A 169 7.46 -19.29 -12.62
CA ASP A 169 6.57 -19.90 -13.62
C ASP A 169 5.33 -19.03 -13.85
N LYS A 170 5.38 -18.16 -14.87
CA LYS A 170 4.25 -17.27 -15.20
C LYS A 170 2.99 -18.03 -15.65
N ASP A 171 3.17 -19.20 -16.27
CA ASP A 171 2.08 -19.97 -16.86
C ASP A 171 1.24 -20.73 -15.82
N ASN A 172 1.81 -21.01 -14.66
CA ASN A 172 1.11 -21.72 -13.58
C ASN A 172 0.47 -20.77 -12.55
N ILE A 173 0.57 -19.46 -12.78
CA ILE A 173 0.13 -18.45 -11.83
C ILE A 173 -1.10 -17.72 -12.36
N ASP A 174 -2.12 -17.65 -11.51
CA ASP A 174 -3.34 -16.88 -11.76
C ASP A 174 -3.13 -15.42 -11.31
N PRO A 175 -3.02 -14.44 -12.24
CA PRO A 175 -2.78 -13.05 -11.86
C PRO A 175 -3.94 -12.44 -11.08
N LEU A 176 -5.16 -12.95 -11.27
CA LEU A 176 -6.35 -12.47 -10.56
C LEU A 176 -6.31 -12.91 -9.09
N TYR A 177 -5.82 -14.12 -8.81
CA TYR A 177 -5.59 -14.60 -7.45
C TYR A 177 -4.61 -13.69 -6.70
N PHE A 178 -3.44 -13.48 -7.30
CA PHE A 178 -2.37 -12.67 -6.71
C PHE A 178 -2.83 -11.22 -6.47
N ARG A 179 -3.59 -10.64 -7.40
CA ARG A 179 -4.23 -9.34 -7.20
C ARG A 179 -5.22 -9.36 -6.03
N ALA A 180 -6.08 -10.36 -5.93
CA ALA A 180 -7.09 -10.48 -4.88
C ALA A 180 -6.48 -10.57 -3.47
N ILE A 181 -5.30 -11.19 -3.33
CA ILE A 181 -4.59 -11.30 -2.05
C ILE A 181 -3.69 -10.09 -1.72
N GLY A 182 -3.57 -9.08 -2.59
CA GLY A 182 -2.72 -7.90 -2.32
C GLY A 182 -1.36 -7.86 -3.00
N TYR A 183 -1.06 -8.83 -3.87
CA TYR A 183 0.23 -8.98 -4.53
C TYR A 183 0.10 -8.98 -6.06
N PRO A 184 -0.40 -7.90 -6.69
CA PRO A 184 -0.52 -7.84 -8.14
C PRO A 184 0.80 -8.20 -8.84
N VAL A 185 0.68 -8.96 -9.93
CA VAL A 185 1.81 -9.48 -10.72
C VAL A 185 2.24 -8.47 -11.77
N TYR A 186 3.52 -8.10 -11.76
CA TYR A 186 4.15 -7.27 -12.77
C TYR A 186 5.53 -7.85 -13.12
N GLY A 187 5.79 -8.10 -14.40
CA GLY A 187 7.07 -8.63 -14.85
C GLY A 187 7.27 -10.05 -14.34
N SER A 188 8.41 -10.30 -13.68
CA SER A 188 8.74 -11.57 -13.01
C SER A 188 8.34 -11.60 -11.53
N ARG A 189 7.56 -10.64 -11.02
CA ARG A 189 7.32 -10.51 -9.57
C ARG A 189 5.86 -10.25 -9.18
N ALA A 190 5.47 -10.78 -8.02
CA ALA A 190 4.25 -10.40 -7.32
C ALA A 190 4.63 -9.39 -6.23
N ILE A 191 4.06 -8.18 -6.28
CA ILE A 191 4.50 -7.06 -5.43
C ILE A 191 3.34 -6.60 -4.56
N ARG A 192 3.60 -6.39 -3.27
CA ARG A 192 2.62 -5.84 -2.34
C ARG A 192 2.09 -4.49 -2.85
N VAL A 193 0.78 -4.36 -2.95
CA VAL A 193 0.10 -3.23 -3.62
C VAL A 193 0.54 -1.84 -3.13
N ASP A 194 0.84 -1.70 -1.84
CA ASP A 194 1.29 -0.43 -1.24
C ASP A 194 2.74 -0.06 -1.65
N MET A 195 3.64 -1.05 -1.77
CA MET A 195 4.99 -0.80 -2.30
C MET A 195 4.96 -0.52 -3.80
N LEU A 196 4.06 -1.18 -4.52
CA LEU A 196 3.83 -0.89 -5.92
C LEU A 196 3.30 0.54 -6.12
N ASP A 197 2.31 0.99 -5.34
CA ASP A 197 1.79 2.36 -5.41
C ASP A 197 2.87 3.41 -5.08
N ARG A 198 3.72 3.12 -4.09
CA ARG A 198 4.89 3.95 -3.76
C ARG A 198 5.89 4.02 -4.93
N LEU A 199 6.22 2.88 -5.54
CA LEU A 199 7.10 2.81 -6.70
C LEU A 199 6.55 3.67 -7.84
N ILE A 200 5.27 3.50 -8.17
CA ILE A 200 4.62 4.24 -9.24
C ILE A 200 4.65 5.74 -8.92
N SER A 201 4.26 6.15 -7.72
CA SER A 201 4.30 7.56 -7.31
C SER A 201 5.70 8.15 -7.50
N ALA A 202 6.74 7.45 -7.07
CA ALA A 202 8.12 7.88 -7.26
C ALA A 202 8.54 7.96 -8.74
N VAL A 203 8.10 7.04 -9.59
CA VAL A 203 8.37 7.09 -11.04
C VAL A 203 7.76 8.34 -11.67
N TYR A 204 6.51 8.67 -11.32
CA TYR A 204 5.81 9.83 -11.88
C TYR A 204 6.32 11.16 -11.30
N ASP A 205 6.70 11.21 -10.02
CA ASP A 205 7.22 12.42 -9.38
C ASP A 205 8.62 12.81 -9.94
N ASN A 206 9.43 11.81 -10.31
CA ASN A 206 10.78 12.02 -10.85
C ASN A 206 10.81 12.04 -12.40
N ALA A 207 9.66 11.98 -13.04
CA ALA A 207 9.54 12.05 -14.48
C ALA A 207 9.76 13.48 -14.99
N ASN A 208 10.79 13.69 -15.80
CA ASN A 208 11.00 14.95 -16.51
C ASN A 208 10.79 14.76 -18.01
N LYS A 209 9.88 15.55 -18.61
CA LYS A 209 9.52 15.46 -20.04
C LYS A 209 9.16 14.04 -20.50
N GLY A 210 8.57 13.23 -19.61
CA GLY A 210 8.18 11.85 -19.91
C GLY A 210 9.33 10.85 -19.91
N VAL A 211 10.48 11.21 -19.32
CA VAL A 211 11.64 10.34 -19.13
C VAL A 211 12.00 10.33 -17.63
N PHE A 212 12.36 9.17 -17.10
CA PHE A 212 12.82 9.02 -15.72
C PHE A 212 13.98 8.02 -15.64
N GLN A 213 14.83 8.19 -14.65
CA GLN A 213 15.91 7.25 -14.35
C GLN A 213 15.48 6.33 -13.21
N ALA A 214 15.71 5.02 -13.35
CA ALA A 214 15.51 4.08 -12.26
C ALA A 214 16.47 4.41 -11.10
N ARG A 215 16.06 4.13 -9.86
CA ARG A 215 16.91 4.37 -8.67
C ARG A 215 17.11 3.09 -7.88
N HIS A 216 18.25 2.99 -7.20
CA HIS A 216 18.56 1.89 -6.30
C HIS A 216 17.49 1.74 -5.20
N GLU A 217 16.97 2.86 -4.69
CA GLU A 217 15.87 2.88 -3.70
C GLU A 217 14.63 2.11 -4.18
N MET A 218 14.34 2.14 -5.49
CA MET A 218 13.18 1.44 -6.06
C MET A 218 13.37 -0.08 -5.97
N ALA A 219 14.58 -0.59 -6.23
CA ALA A 219 14.90 -2.01 -6.08
C ALA A 219 14.89 -2.43 -4.60
N GLU A 220 15.38 -1.56 -3.71
CA GLU A 220 15.39 -1.79 -2.26
C GLU A 220 13.97 -1.90 -1.68
N TRP A 221 13.02 -1.04 -2.09
CA TRP A 221 11.62 -1.15 -1.64
C TRP A 221 10.97 -2.47 -2.04
N LEU A 222 11.30 -2.96 -3.24
CA LEU A 222 10.79 -4.23 -3.74
C LEU A 222 11.54 -5.42 -3.14
N GLY A 223 12.76 -5.25 -2.64
CA GLY A 223 13.62 -6.34 -2.22
C GLY A 223 13.99 -7.27 -3.38
N CYS A 224 14.22 -6.69 -4.57
CA CYS A 224 14.52 -7.45 -5.78
C CYS A 224 15.84 -7.01 -6.42
N PRO A 225 16.47 -7.88 -7.25
CA PRO A 225 17.63 -7.48 -8.03
C PRO A 225 17.23 -6.43 -9.09
N ILE A 226 18.22 -5.67 -9.57
CA ILE A 226 18.02 -4.59 -10.55
C ILE A 226 17.39 -5.08 -11.87
N PRO A 227 17.78 -6.25 -12.44
CA PRO A 227 17.13 -6.78 -13.64
C PRO A 227 15.64 -7.02 -13.45
N ASP A 228 15.23 -7.55 -12.29
CA ASP A 228 13.80 -7.75 -11.98
C ASP A 228 13.05 -6.41 -11.93
N LEU A 229 13.64 -5.37 -11.35
CA LEU A 229 13.05 -4.02 -11.35
C LEU A 229 12.77 -3.55 -12.78
N TYR A 230 13.67 -3.79 -13.72
CA TYR A 230 13.46 -3.41 -15.12
C TYR A 230 12.29 -4.17 -15.75
N THR A 231 12.17 -5.47 -15.50
CA THR A 231 11.00 -6.25 -15.99
C THR A 231 9.68 -5.74 -15.41
N VAL A 232 9.69 -5.27 -14.15
CA VAL A 232 8.52 -4.68 -13.49
C VAL A 232 8.16 -3.34 -14.16
N LEU A 233 9.14 -2.47 -14.39
CA LEU A 233 8.94 -1.18 -15.07
C LEU A 233 8.41 -1.37 -16.50
N GLU A 234 8.94 -2.36 -17.22
CA GLU A 234 8.48 -2.73 -18.57
C GLU A 234 7.06 -3.29 -18.58
N ALA A 235 6.73 -4.15 -17.61
CA ALA A 235 5.37 -4.70 -17.46
C ALA A 235 4.32 -3.62 -17.11
N MET A 236 4.72 -2.54 -16.45
CA MET A 236 3.86 -1.36 -16.26
C MET A 236 3.67 -0.53 -17.56
N GLY A 237 4.43 -0.84 -18.61
CA GLY A 237 4.36 -0.21 -19.92
C GLY A 237 5.38 0.91 -20.14
N HIS A 238 6.38 1.05 -19.27
CA HIS A 238 7.50 1.97 -19.50
C HIS A 238 8.49 1.36 -20.50
N LYS A 239 9.07 2.18 -21.39
CA LYS A 239 10.02 1.71 -22.39
C LYS A 239 11.45 2.02 -21.95
N LYS A 240 12.32 1.03 -21.86
CA LYS A 240 13.75 1.23 -21.62
C LYS A 240 14.37 2.03 -22.78
N ILE A 241 15.12 3.10 -22.48
CA ILE A 241 15.76 3.97 -23.48
C ILE A 241 17.27 3.73 -23.50
N HIS A 242 17.89 3.73 -22.32
CA HIS A 242 19.35 3.64 -22.17
C HIS A 242 19.67 2.85 -20.91
N ASP A 243 20.59 1.90 -21.00
CA ASP A 243 21.19 1.24 -19.84
C ASP A 243 22.67 1.64 -19.76
N PRO A 244 23.11 2.33 -18.70
CA PRO A 244 24.53 2.59 -18.50
C PRO A 244 25.35 1.31 -18.29
N ALA A 245 24.72 0.14 -18.02
CA ALA A 245 25.41 -1.15 -18.00
C ALA A 245 25.79 -1.68 -19.40
N ASP A 246 25.05 -1.29 -20.44
CA ASP A 246 25.35 -1.69 -21.82
C ASP A 246 26.62 -0.96 -22.34
N ASP A 247 26.92 0.23 -21.82
CA ASP A 247 28.13 0.99 -22.19
C ASP A 247 29.43 0.36 -21.64
N ILE A 248 29.36 -0.48 -20.59
CA ILE A 248 30.53 -1.13 -19.96
C ILE A 248 30.93 -2.40 -20.74
N THR A 249 29.96 -3.09 -21.36
CA THR A 249 30.23 -4.30 -22.15
C THR A 249 30.82 -3.98 -23.53
N VAL A 250 30.53 -2.81 -24.10
CA VAL A 250 31.14 -2.35 -25.36
C VAL A 250 32.59 -1.86 -25.17
N GLY A 251 32.99 -1.51 -23.94
CA GLY A 251 34.33 -1.00 -23.62
C GLY A 251 35.38 -2.05 -23.23
N THR A 252 35.05 -3.35 -23.22
CA THR A 252 35.94 -4.42 -22.73
C THR A 252 36.25 -5.53 -23.75
N GLU A 253 35.97 -5.32 -25.04
CA GLU A 253 36.42 -6.22 -26.12
C GLU A 253 37.61 -5.69 -26.93
N THR A 254 38.33 -4.67 -26.45
CA THR A 254 39.61 -4.27 -27.06
C THR A 254 40.65 -3.91 -26.00
N ARG A 255 41.13 -4.92 -25.29
CA ARG A 255 42.47 -4.87 -24.72
C ARG A 255 43.14 -6.22 -24.90
N GLU A 256 43.95 -6.27 -25.95
CA GLU A 256 44.88 -7.34 -26.27
C GLU A 256 45.64 -7.81 -25.03
N GLU A 257 45.79 -9.13 -24.95
CA GLU A 257 46.77 -9.81 -24.13
C GLU A 257 48.16 -9.18 -24.30
N PRO A 258 48.98 -9.22 -23.23
CA PRO A 258 50.30 -9.77 -23.47
C PRO A 258 50.67 -10.85 -22.45
N LYS A 259 50.95 -12.03 -23.02
CA LYS A 259 52.03 -12.98 -22.73
C LYS A 259 52.31 -13.38 -21.28
N GLU A 260 52.13 -14.68 -21.08
CA GLU A 260 52.82 -15.54 -20.13
C GLU A 260 54.31 -15.19 -19.96
N THR A 261 54.77 -15.15 -18.71
CA THR A 261 56.11 -15.63 -18.35
C THR A 261 56.03 -16.30 -16.99
N ILE A 262 56.25 -17.60 -16.97
CA ILE A 262 56.36 -18.47 -15.80
C ILE A 262 57.80 -18.40 -15.31
N ILE A 263 58.02 -18.08 -14.02
CA ILE A 263 59.13 -18.62 -13.22
C ILE A 263 58.61 -18.88 -11.78
N SER A 264 58.70 -20.15 -11.37
CA SER A 264 58.57 -20.76 -10.04
C SER A 264 59.66 -20.23 -9.07
N GLU A 265 59.64 -20.30 -7.74
CA GLU A 265 59.22 -21.33 -6.80
C GLU A 265 59.52 -20.86 -5.34
N SER A 266 58.84 -21.45 -4.36
CA SER A 266 59.26 -21.68 -2.96
C SER A 266 59.15 -20.56 -1.88
N GLY A 267 58.32 -20.81 -0.86
CA GLY A 267 58.83 -21.28 0.44
C GLY A 267 59.08 -20.28 1.60
N THR A 268 58.09 -20.19 2.49
CA THR A 268 58.21 -20.18 3.98
C THR A 268 58.73 -18.94 4.76
N SER A 269 58.01 -18.72 5.89
CA SER A 269 58.38 -18.12 7.19
C SER A 269 58.15 -16.62 7.46
N ALA A 270 57.21 -16.36 8.38
CA ALA A 270 57.25 -15.31 9.40
C ALA A 270 58.33 -15.66 10.46
N PRO A 271 58.78 -14.80 11.42
CA PRO A 271 58.02 -13.68 12.03
C PRO A 271 58.82 -12.45 12.58
N VAL A 272 58.07 -11.51 13.18
CA VAL A 272 58.37 -10.46 14.21
C VAL A 272 59.39 -9.32 13.94
N ALA A 273 58.94 -8.05 14.01
CA ALA A 273 59.37 -7.04 15.02
C ALA A 273 58.83 -5.61 14.73
N GLU A 274 58.54 -4.91 15.82
CA GLU A 274 57.95 -3.56 16.00
C GLU A 274 58.82 -2.41 15.50
N THR A 275 58.22 -1.28 15.05
CA THR A 275 58.40 0.07 15.66
C THR A 275 57.56 1.18 14.98
N GLU A 276 56.79 1.88 15.83
CA GLU A 276 56.55 3.33 15.97
C GLU A 276 56.11 4.29 14.83
N ASN A 277 54.99 4.97 15.15
CA ASN A 277 54.62 6.38 14.94
C ASN A 277 54.50 7.01 13.53
N SER A 278 53.25 7.36 13.16
CA SER A 278 52.77 8.76 13.25
C SER A 278 51.27 8.86 12.93
N PRO A 279 50.54 9.84 13.50
CA PRO A 279 49.09 9.97 13.35
C PRO A 279 48.76 10.75 12.07
N THR A 280 47.84 10.24 11.26
CA THR A 280 47.23 11.02 10.17
C THR A 280 45.74 10.76 10.17
N GLU A 281 45.04 11.70 10.83
CA GLU A 281 43.79 12.31 10.39
C GLU A 281 42.94 11.49 9.40
N ASN A 282 41.96 10.74 9.94
CA ASN A 282 40.91 10.10 9.16
C ASN A 282 40.06 11.16 8.44
N PRO A 283 39.97 11.17 7.10
CA PRO A 283 38.90 11.89 6.43
C PRO A 283 37.58 11.10 6.60
N PRO A 284 36.42 11.80 6.66
CA PRO A 284 35.13 11.14 6.84
C PRO A 284 34.80 10.23 5.64
N PRO A 285 34.02 9.14 5.84
CA PRO A 285 33.77 8.17 4.79
C PRO A 285 33.04 8.83 3.62
N ALA A 286 33.67 8.76 2.45
CA ALA A 286 33.08 9.18 1.19
C ALA A 286 31.78 8.41 0.97
N GLN A 287 30.69 9.15 0.73
CA GLN A 287 29.45 8.59 0.21
C GLN A 287 29.77 7.97 -1.16
N THR A 288 29.88 6.64 -1.18
CA THR A 288 30.00 5.85 -2.40
C THR A 288 28.75 6.10 -3.24
N LYS A 289 28.89 6.89 -4.31
CA LYS A 289 27.85 7.07 -5.32
C LYS A 289 27.57 5.68 -5.91
N LYS A 290 26.43 5.08 -5.53
CA LYS A 290 25.90 3.88 -6.18
C LYS A 290 25.82 4.14 -7.69
N PRO A 291 26.09 3.14 -8.55
CA PRO A 291 26.12 3.33 -9.99
C PRO A 291 24.81 3.93 -10.52
N GLU A 292 24.86 4.60 -11.65
CA GLU A 292 23.64 5.08 -12.30
C GLU A 292 22.89 3.90 -12.93
N LEU A 293 21.56 3.90 -12.85
CA LEU A 293 20.71 2.84 -13.41
C LEU A 293 20.06 3.28 -14.72
N ALA A 294 19.47 2.31 -15.44
CA ALA A 294 18.78 2.53 -16.71
C ALA A 294 17.71 3.64 -16.68
N THR A 295 17.60 4.31 -17.82
CA THR A 295 16.63 5.38 -18.09
C THR A 295 15.46 4.83 -18.90
N PHE A 296 14.24 5.21 -18.49
CA PHE A 296 12.98 4.75 -19.06
C PHE A 296 12.12 5.93 -19.55
N ARG A 297 11.35 5.69 -20.62
CA ARG A 297 10.29 6.57 -21.11
C ARG A 297 8.97 6.17 -20.48
N LEU A 298 8.24 7.13 -19.91
CA LEU A 298 6.90 6.86 -19.39
C LEU A 298 5.93 6.47 -20.51
N ARG A 299 5.00 5.59 -20.17
CA ARG A 299 3.81 5.33 -21.00
C ARG A 299 3.04 6.64 -21.08
N LYS A 300 2.82 7.16 -22.29
CA LYS A 300 1.87 8.26 -22.51
C LYS A 300 0.46 7.70 -22.30
N GLY A 301 -0.03 7.74 -21.05
CA GLY A 301 -1.42 7.49 -20.73
C GLY A 301 -2.26 8.76 -20.87
N ASN A 302 -3.53 8.61 -21.27
CA ASN A 302 -4.48 9.70 -21.45
C ASN A 302 -4.75 10.53 -20.18
N ALA A 303 -4.29 10.07 -19.00
CA ALA A 303 -4.36 10.83 -17.75
C ALA A 303 -3.63 12.20 -17.78
N TYR A 304 -2.72 12.40 -18.75
CA TYR A 304 -2.05 13.68 -19.03
C TYR A 304 -2.32 14.20 -20.45
N GLY A 305 -3.42 13.77 -21.07
CA GLY A 305 -4.02 14.57 -22.13
C GLY A 305 -4.34 15.92 -21.51
N LYS A 306 -3.51 16.93 -21.81
CA LYS A 306 -3.75 18.34 -21.46
C LYS A 306 -5.25 18.55 -21.52
N SER A 307 -5.86 19.04 -20.43
CA SER A 307 -7.21 19.58 -20.51
C SER A 307 -7.20 20.49 -21.73
N GLN A 308 -7.79 20.02 -22.83
CA GLN A 308 -8.00 20.87 -23.97
C GLN A 308 -8.87 21.97 -23.37
N HIS A 309 -8.33 23.18 -23.39
CA HIS A 309 -9.07 24.40 -23.19
C HIS A 309 -10.49 24.15 -23.67
N ARG A 310 -11.42 24.01 -22.72
CA ARG A 310 -12.84 24.09 -23.03
C ARG A 310 -12.98 25.54 -23.46
N LYS A 311 -12.80 25.79 -24.76
CA LYS A 311 -13.13 27.05 -25.39
C LYS A 311 -14.59 27.26 -25.00
N THR A 312 -14.81 28.22 -24.14
CA THR A 312 -16.13 28.76 -23.85
C THR A 312 -16.76 29.03 -25.21
N PRO A 313 -17.94 28.46 -25.52
CA PRO A 313 -18.64 28.85 -26.72
C PRO A 313 -18.98 30.33 -26.58
N GLU A 314 -18.52 31.07 -27.56
CA GLU A 314 -18.70 32.50 -27.78
C GLU A 314 -20.20 32.81 -27.70
N ALA A 315 -20.63 33.44 -26.60
CA ALA A 315 -22.00 33.90 -26.43
C ALA A 315 -22.20 35.13 -27.32
N ALA A 316 -22.70 34.89 -28.53
CA ALA A 316 -23.28 35.92 -29.37
C ALA A 316 -24.55 36.47 -28.72
N ASN A 317 -24.61 37.81 -28.66
CA ASN A 317 -25.79 38.67 -28.48
C ASN A 317 -26.41 38.80 -27.06
N ALA A 318 -25.88 39.76 -26.30
CA ALA A 318 -26.68 40.54 -25.32
C ALA A 318 -26.23 42.02 -25.33
N PRO A 319 -27.15 43.00 -25.27
CA PRO A 319 -26.84 44.42 -25.51
C PRO A 319 -26.17 45.10 -24.30
N PRO A 320 -25.46 46.24 -24.50
CA PRO A 320 -24.60 46.81 -23.47
C PRO A 320 -25.41 47.56 -22.40
N LYS A 321 -25.27 47.17 -21.13
CA LYS A 321 -25.78 47.96 -20.00
C LYS A 321 -24.80 49.09 -19.67
N LYS A 322 -25.36 50.30 -19.67
CA LYS A 322 -24.72 51.61 -19.51
C LYS A 322 -24.01 51.77 -18.16
N LEU A 323 -22.90 52.50 -18.20
CA LEU A 323 -22.23 53.13 -17.07
C LEU A 323 -23.26 53.86 -16.19
N PHE A 324 -23.32 53.51 -14.91
CA PHE A 324 -23.94 54.35 -13.88
C PHE A 324 -22.85 54.92 -12.96
N GLN A 325 -22.82 56.25 -12.94
CA GLN A 325 -21.94 57.09 -12.14
C GLN A 325 -22.34 57.04 -10.66
N LYS A 326 -21.33 57.13 -9.78
CA LYS A 326 -21.49 57.31 -8.33
C LYS A 326 -22.16 58.65 -8.00
N PRO A 327 -23.01 58.71 -6.95
CA PRO A 327 -23.20 59.93 -6.20
C PRO A 327 -22.39 59.93 -4.90
N HIS A 328 -21.73 61.05 -4.64
CA HIS A 328 -21.11 61.42 -3.36
C HIS A 328 -22.19 61.72 -2.29
N LYS A 329 -21.99 61.28 -1.04
CA LYS A 329 -22.43 62.03 0.15
C LYS A 329 -21.56 61.73 1.38
N LYS A 330 -21.48 62.74 2.24
CA LYS A 330 -20.43 63.07 3.21
C LYS A 330 -20.46 62.25 4.52
N LYS A 331 -19.28 62.26 5.16
CA LYS A 331 -18.86 61.93 6.53
C LYS A 331 -19.92 62.06 7.64
N ASP A 332 -19.85 61.13 8.60
CA ASP A 332 -19.73 61.45 10.03
C ASP A 332 -18.93 60.38 10.80
N ASP A 333 -18.22 60.85 11.82
CA ASP A 333 -17.14 60.22 12.61
C ASP A 333 -17.60 59.12 13.59
N LYS A 334 -16.83 58.02 13.69
CA LYS A 334 -16.22 57.45 14.93
C LYS A 334 -15.65 56.02 14.73
N PRO A 335 -14.67 55.58 15.56
CA PRO A 335 -13.57 54.74 15.10
C PRO A 335 -13.84 53.23 15.11
N ARG A 336 -13.21 52.55 14.14
CA ARG A 336 -13.16 51.09 13.99
C ARG A 336 -12.01 50.50 14.81
N GLU A 337 -12.31 49.65 15.77
CA GLU A 337 -11.36 48.64 16.27
C GLU A 337 -11.46 47.37 15.40
N LYS A 338 -10.29 46.87 14.97
CA LYS A 338 -10.15 45.60 14.23
C LYS A 338 -10.14 44.44 15.24
N PRO A 339 -10.80 43.31 14.99
CA PRO A 339 -10.42 42.08 15.64
C PRO A 339 -9.40 41.32 14.78
N GLU A 340 -8.20 41.13 15.33
CA GLU A 340 -7.25 40.13 14.88
C GLU A 340 -7.63 38.74 15.39
N ARG A 341 -7.28 37.73 14.59
CA ARG A 341 -7.35 36.30 14.90
C ARG A 341 -6.57 35.98 16.18
N ILE A 342 -7.03 34.97 16.93
CA ILE A 342 -6.32 33.76 17.41
C ILE A 342 -7.25 33.08 18.43
N MET A 343 -7.74 31.87 18.13
CA MET A 343 -8.31 30.97 19.15
C MET A 343 -7.41 29.74 19.25
N SER A 344 -6.45 29.79 20.18
CA SER A 344 -5.80 28.61 20.75
C SER A 344 -6.58 28.22 22.00
N ALA A 345 -7.28 27.08 21.94
CA ALA A 345 -7.97 26.51 23.10
C ALA A 345 -6.95 25.92 24.07
N VAL A 346 -6.64 26.64 25.15
CA VAL A 346 -5.88 26.12 26.29
C VAL A 346 -6.86 25.40 27.22
N SER A 347 -6.69 24.09 27.38
CA SER A 347 -7.45 23.27 28.33
C SER A 347 -7.03 23.60 29.77
N LYS A 348 -7.93 24.14 30.60
CA LYS A 348 -7.76 24.19 32.05
C LYS A 348 -7.96 22.79 32.62
N LYS A 349 -6.88 22.06 32.93
CA LYS A 349 -6.95 20.87 33.79
C LYS A 349 -7.17 21.34 35.23
N LYS A 350 -8.35 21.06 35.79
CA LYS A 350 -8.55 21.11 37.25
C LYS A 350 -7.67 20.02 37.86
N ILE A 351 -6.87 20.38 38.85
CA ILE A 351 -5.90 19.50 39.54
C ILE A 351 -6.62 18.57 40.54
N GLU A 352 -7.93 18.76 40.74
CA GLU A 352 -8.72 18.07 41.76
C GLU A 352 -9.19 16.66 41.34
N ASP A 353 -9.10 16.29 40.05
CA ASP A 353 -9.43 14.93 39.56
C ASP A 353 -8.18 14.12 39.15
N SER A 354 -7.01 14.42 39.73
CA SER A 354 -5.83 13.59 39.54
C SER A 354 -5.87 12.38 40.48
N PRO A 355 -5.72 11.14 39.97
CA PRO A 355 -5.80 9.91 40.79
C PRO A 355 -4.68 9.78 41.84
N PHE A 356 -3.75 10.74 41.90
CA PHE A 356 -2.67 10.83 42.89
C PHE A 356 -2.93 11.86 44.02
N ALA A 357 -4.10 12.51 44.04
CA ALA A 357 -4.43 13.51 45.08
C ALA A 357 -4.43 12.91 46.51
N ALA A 358 -4.76 11.63 46.65
CA ALA A 358 -4.79 10.92 47.94
C ALA A 358 -3.41 10.62 48.56
N LEU A 359 -2.30 10.93 47.89
CA LEU A 359 -0.93 10.67 48.41
C LEU A 359 -0.31 11.88 49.13
N LYS A 360 -0.92 13.07 49.07
CA LYS A 360 -0.43 14.26 49.78
C LYS A 360 -0.81 14.27 51.27
N ASP A 361 -1.85 13.54 51.65
CA ASP A 361 -2.38 13.54 53.02
C ASP A 361 -1.70 12.51 53.95
N LEU A 362 -0.69 11.77 53.45
CA LEU A 362 0.03 10.74 54.22
C LEU A 362 1.42 11.15 54.74
N LYS A 363 1.74 12.44 54.76
CA LYS A 363 2.98 12.95 55.38
C LYS A 363 2.72 13.89 56.55
N ILE A 364 2.13 13.36 57.63
CA ILE A 364 2.42 13.70 59.05
C ILE A 364 1.87 12.53 59.87
N LEU A 365 2.73 11.56 60.23
CA LEU A 365 2.60 10.65 61.40
C LEU A 365 3.75 9.63 61.41
N SER A 366 4.95 10.08 61.76
CA SER A 366 5.94 9.28 62.51
C SER A 366 7.12 10.19 62.81
N LYS A 367 7.01 10.85 63.96
CA LYS A 367 8.08 11.50 64.67
C LYS A 367 8.72 10.40 65.51
N GLU A 368 9.96 10.04 65.19
CA GLU A 368 11.05 9.69 66.12
C GLU A 368 12.35 9.52 65.33
#